data_AF-A0A4Y6GNF0-F1
#
_entry.id   AF-A0A4Y6GNF0-F1
#
_cell.length_a   1.000
_cell.length_b   1.000
_cell.length_c   1.000
_cell.angle_alpha   90.00
_cell.angle_beta   90.00
_cell.angle_gamma   90.00
#
_symmetry.space_group_name_H-M   'P 1'
#
loop_
_entity.id
_entity.type
_entity.pdbx_description
1 polymer ?
#
loop_
_entity_poly.entity_id
_entity_poly.type
_entity_poly.pdbx_seq_one_letter_code
_entity_poly.pdbx_strand_id
1 'polypeptide(L)'
;MAQYQNIFTQIQVRSAIYPGIPIEPGVWERLGKGSFNYWFGKLGDAQVGPVYLGFLGLASLMSGFVAIEIIGLNMLASVNWSPLEFIRQFFWLSLQPPAPEYGLQIFPPLQEGGWWLMAGFFLTTSILLWWARTYRRARALGLGTHVSWAFASAIWLYLVLGFIRPIFMGSWSEAVPFGIFPHLDWTNNFSITHGNLFYNPFHMLSIA
;
A
#
# COMPACT_ATOMS: atom_id res chain seq x y z
N MET A 1 40.62 -15.74 -15.36
CA MET A 1 40.07 -16.81 -14.47
C MET A 1 38.75 -16.29 -13.92
N ALA A 2 37.64 -17.01 -14.08
CA ALA A 2 36.35 -16.57 -13.55
C ALA A 2 36.32 -16.77 -12.02
N GLN A 3 35.71 -15.82 -11.29
CA GLN A 3 35.56 -15.86 -9.83
C GLN A 3 34.08 -15.83 -9.46
N TYR A 4 33.73 -16.42 -8.32
CA TYR A 4 32.37 -16.41 -7.80
C TYR A 4 32.00 -15.02 -7.24
N GLN A 5 30.88 -14.47 -7.71
CA GLN A 5 30.43 -13.10 -7.41
C GLN A 5 29.51 -12.99 -6.20
N ASN A 6 29.18 -14.12 -5.56
CA ASN A 6 28.28 -14.16 -4.41
C ASN A 6 26.86 -13.59 -4.62
N ILE A 7 26.33 -13.70 -5.85
CA ILE A 7 24.96 -13.30 -6.18
C ILE A 7 23.94 -14.40 -5.89
N PHE A 8 24.30 -15.66 -6.13
CA PHE A 8 23.42 -16.82 -5.90
C PHE A 8 24.10 -17.86 -5.03
N THR A 9 23.42 -18.27 -3.96
CA THR A 9 23.91 -19.31 -3.05
C THR A 9 24.19 -20.62 -3.81
N GLN A 10 25.48 -20.97 -3.96
CA GLN A 10 25.90 -22.18 -4.66
C GLN A 10 25.35 -23.44 -3.98
N ILE A 11 25.57 -23.54 -2.67
CA ILE A 11 25.14 -24.67 -1.83
C ILE A 11 24.29 -24.12 -0.69
N GLN A 12 23.02 -24.53 -0.65
CA GLN A 12 22.11 -24.15 0.43
C GLN A 12 22.15 -25.19 1.54
N VAL A 13 22.07 -24.73 2.79
CA VAL A 13 21.93 -25.57 3.97
C VAL A 13 20.57 -25.37 4.63
N ARG A 14 20.16 -26.31 5.48
CA ARG A 14 18.91 -26.26 6.23
C ARG A 14 19.13 -26.66 7.69
N SER A 15 18.32 -26.07 8.56
CA SER A 15 18.20 -26.39 9.97
C SER A 15 16.72 -26.57 10.34
N ALA A 16 16.44 -26.84 11.62
CA ALA A 16 15.08 -26.75 12.14
C ALA A 16 14.55 -25.31 12.00
N ILE A 17 13.23 -25.18 11.80
CA ILE A 17 12.56 -23.89 11.66
C ILE A 17 12.77 -23.07 12.94
N TYR A 18 13.21 -21.83 12.78
CA TYR A 18 13.37 -20.90 13.89
C TYR A 18 12.02 -20.23 14.22
N PRO A 19 11.47 -20.40 15.43
CA PRO A 19 10.18 -19.81 15.81
C PRO A 19 10.24 -18.30 16.09
N GLY A 20 11.43 -17.70 16.04
CA GLY A 20 11.69 -16.30 16.36
C GLY A 20 12.03 -16.08 17.85
N ILE A 21 12.59 -14.91 18.15
CA ILE A 21 12.89 -14.49 19.53
C ILE A 21 11.58 -14.50 20.35
N PRO A 22 11.58 -15.04 21.59
CA PRO A 22 10.41 -14.98 22.45
C PRO A 22 9.91 -13.54 22.62
N ILE A 23 8.60 -13.36 22.57
CA ILE A 23 7.94 -12.08 22.88
C ILE A 23 7.19 -12.24 24.20
N GLU A 24 6.93 -11.13 24.89
CA GLU A 24 6.13 -11.17 26.12
C GLU A 24 4.79 -11.89 25.88
N PRO A 25 4.37 -12.77 26.81
CA PRO A 25 3.11 -13.47 26.71
C PRO A 25 1.94 -12.50 26.59
N GLY A 26 1.02 -12.79 25.68
CA GLY A 26 -0.18 -11.99 25.47
C GLY A 26 -1.26 -12.81 24.79
N VAL A 27 -2.39 -12.18 24.46
CA VAL A 27 -3.54 -12.84 23.84
C VAL A 27 -3.24 -13.38 22.44
N TRP A 28 -2.19 -12.87 21.78
CA TRP A 28 -1.86 -13.20 20.39
C TRP A 28 -0.46 -13.81 20.28
N GLU A 29 -0.39 -14.97 19.63
CA GLU A 29 0.87 -15.67 19.31
C GLU A 29 1.24 -15.54 17.82
N ARG A 30 2.43 -16.03 17.46
CA ARG A 30 2.81 -16.17 16.06
C ARG A 30 2.00 -17.30 15.41
N LEU A 31 1.53 -17.06 14.21
CA LEU A 31 0.77 -18.02 13.42
C LEU A 31 1.67 -18.75 12.41
N GLY A 32 1.35 -20.02 12.19
CA GLY A 32 2.00 -20.90 11.22
C GLY A 32 3.17 -21.70 11.80
N LYS A 33 3.50 -22.83 11.16
CA LYS A 33 4.62 -23.70 11.53
C LYS A 33 5.93 -23.36 10.80
N GLY A 34 5.87 -22.42 9.85
CA GLY A 34 6.96 -22.09 8.92
C GLY A 34 7.12 -23.13 7.80
N SER A 35 7.87 -22.76 6.75
CA SER A 35 8.27 -23.66 5.68
C SER A 35 9.58 -23.18 5.02
N PHE A 36 10.17 -23.98 4.13
CA PHE A 36 11.34 -23.58 3.35
C PHE A 36 11.01 -23.47 1.86
N ASN A 37 11.46 -22.40 1.22
CA ASN A 37 11.39 -22.21 -0.23
C ASN A 37 12.80 -22.29 -0.84
N TYR A 38 13.01 -23.23 -1.77
CA TYR A 38 14.31 -23.43 -2.43
C TYR A 38 14.79 -22.19 -3.21
N TRP A 39 13.87 -21.53 -3.91
CA TRP A 39 14.20 -20.39 -4.76
C TRP A 39 14.52 -19.14 -3.92
N PHE A 40 13.84 -18.92 -2.80
CA PHE A 40 14.22 -17.85 -1.86
C PHE A 40 15.62 -18.09 -1.27
N GLY A 41 15.94 -19.35 -0.95
CA GLY A 41 17.28 -19.73 -0.50
C GLY A 41 18.40 -19.52 -1.52
N LYS A 42 18.09 -19.33 -2.81
CA LYS A 42 19.10 -18.97 -3.81
C LYS A 42 19.51 -17.50 -3.71
N LEU A 43 18.66 -16.65 -3.13
CA LEU A 43 18.88 -15.20 -3.00
C LEU A 43 19.14 -14.77 -1.54
N GLY A 44 18.66 -15.51 -0.55
CA GLY A 44 18.76 -15.15 0.87
C GLY A 44 18.29 -16.27 1.79
N ASP A 45 17.50 -15.92 2.83
CA ASP A 45 16.92 -16.90 3.73
C ASP A 45 15.80 -17.69 3.03
N ALA A 46 15.79 -19.01 3.23
CA ALA A 46 14.79 -19.91 2.67
C ALA A 46 13.53 -20.00 3.53
N GLN A 47 13.59 -19.64 4.82
CA GLN A 47 12.49 -19.81 5.75
C GLN A 47 11.37 -18.78 5.48
N VAL A 48 10.13 -19.26 5.35
CA VAL A 48 8.93 -18.43 5.24
C VAL A 48 8.06 -18.63 6.49
N GLY A 49 7.82 -17.54 7.23
CA GLY A 49 7.11 -17.56 8.51
C GLY A 49 7.95 -18.10 9.68
N PRO A 50 7.35 -18.24 10.88
CA PRO A 50 5.98 -17.88 11.25
C PRO A 50 5.76 -16.35 11.29
N VAL A 51 4.50 -15.91 11.26
CA VAL A 51 4.14 -14.48 11.24
C VAL A 51 3.32 -14.10 12.46
N TYR A 52 3.60 -12.95 13.07
CA TYR A 52 2.74 -12.43 14.14
C TYR A 52 1.50 -11.77 13.53
N LEU A 53 0.28 -12.15 13.92
CA LEU A 53 -0.95 -11.52 13.45
C LEU A 53 -1.93 -11.24 14.60
N GLY A 54 -1.65 -10.20 15.38
CA GLY A 54 -2.62 -9.69 16.35
C GLY A 54 -3.63 -8.70 15.73
N PHE A 55 -4.51 -8.15 16.58
CA PHE A 55 -5.61 -7.26 16.19
C PHE A 55 -5.24 -6.19 15.14
N LEU A 56 -4.16 -5.41 15.34
CA LEU A 56 -3.76 -4.37 14.40
C LEU A 56 -3.47 -4.91 12.98
N GLY A 57 -2.82 -6.08 12.90
CA GLY A 57 -2.52 -6.70 11.62
C GLY A 57 -3.78 -7.23 10.95
N LEU A 58 -4.64 -7.90 11.72
CA LEU A 58 -5.91 -8.42 11.19
C LEU A 58 -6.82 -7.29 10.70
N ALA A 59 -7.02 -6.25 11.52
CA ALA A 59 -7.83 -5.09 11.17
C ALA A 59 -7.26 -4.36 9.95
N SER A 60 -5.93 -4.19 9.87
CA SER A 60 -5.27 -3.62 8.69
C SER A 60 -5.54 -4.44 7.43
N LEU A 61 -5.35 -5.77 7.47
CA LEU A 61 -5.62 -6.64 6.33
C LEU A 61 -7.09 -6.61 5.91
N MET A 62 -8.03 -6.61 6.87
CA MET A 62 -9.46 -6.52 6.57
C MET A 62 -9.83 -5.17 5.92
N SER A 63 -9.33 -4.05 6.45
CA SER A 63 -9.57 -2.73 5.84
C SER A 63 -8.93 -2.64 4.44
N GLY A 64 -7.72 -3.16 4.27
CA GLY A 64 -7.05 -3.19 2.96
C GLY A 64 -7.79 -4.06 1.95
N PHE A 65 -8.29 -5.22 2.38
CA PHE A 65 -9.11 -6.10 1.57
C PHE A 65 -10.38 -5.40 1.10
N VAL A 66 -11.12 -4.75 2.01
CA VAL A 66 -12.33 -3.98 1.65
C VAL A 66 -12.01 -2.87 0.64
N ALA A 67 -10.92 -2.13 0.82
CA ALA A 67 -10.53 -1.09 -0.14
C ALA A 67 -10.23 -1.67 -1.54
N ILE A 68 -9.49 -2.78 -1.61
CA ILE A 68 -9.17 -3.46 -2.87
C ILE A 68 -10.43 -3.98 -3.55
N GLU A 69 -11.35 -4.59 -2.81
CA GLU A 69 -12.62 -5.09 -3.35
C GLU A 69 -13.49 -3.95 -3.88
N ILE A 70 -13.59 -2.81 -3.16
CA ILE A 70 -14.33 -1.63 -3.67
C ILE A 70 -13.76 -1.18 -5.00
N ILE A 71 -12.43 -1.07 -5.13
CA ILE A 71 -11.76 -0.66 -6.37
C ILE A 71 -12.02 -1.69 -7.48
N GLY A 72 -11.76 -2.97 -7.21
CA GLY A 72 -11.88 -4.06 -8.19
C GLY A 72 -13.31 -4.26 -8.69
N LEU A 73 -14.30 -4.22 -7.80
CA LEU A 73 -15.71 -4.37 -8.14
C LEU A 73 -16.22 -3.16 -8.96
N ASN A 74 -15.77 -1.94 -8.66
CA ASN A 74 -16.12 -0.77 -9.47
C ASN A 74 -15.49 -0.81 -10.86
N MET A 75 -14.23 -1.25 -10.97
CA MET A 75 -13.58 -1.48 -12.26
C MET A 75 -14.29 -2.59 -13.08
N LEU A 76 -14.73 -3.67 -12.43
CA LEU A 76 -15.50 -4.72 -13.08
C LEU A 76 -16.90 -4.23 -13.51
N ALA A 77 -17.54 -3.40 -12.69
CA ALA A 77 -18.82 -2.79 -13.02
C ALA A 77 -18.72 -1.84 -14.23
N SER A 78 -17.61 -1.09 -14.39
CA SER A 78 -17.43 -0.18 -15.53
C SER A 78 -17.29 -0.89 -16.88
N VAL A 79 -17.07 -2.21 -16.88
CA VAL A 79 -17.08 -3.08 -18.08
C VAL A 79 -18.26 -4.05 -18.08
N ASN A 80 -19.38 -3.66 -17.46
CA ASN A 80 -20.63 -4.42 -17.41
C ASN A 80 -20.44 -5.85 -16.88
N TRP A 81 -19.60 -6.03 -15.86
CA TRP A 81 -19.33 -7.33 -15.23
C TRP A 81 -18.75 -8.40 -16.16
N SER A 82 -18.19 -8.00 -17.32
CA SER A 82 -17.52 -8.92 -18.24
C SER A 82 -16.10 -9.22 -17.76
N PRO A 83 -15.76 -10.45 -17.36
CA PRO A 83 -14.41 -10.80 -16.92
C PRO A 83 -13.37 -10.67 -18.04
N LEU A 84 -13.78 -10.93 -19.29
CA LEU A 84 -12.90 -10.80 -20.45
C LEU A 84 -12.51 -9.34 -20.68
N GLU A 85 -13.49 -8.44 -20.62
CA GLU A 85 -13.25 -7.00 -20.77
C GLU A 85 -12.46 -6.43 -19.59
N PHE A 86 -12.72 -6.92 -18.38
CA PHE A 86 -11.96 -6.54 -17.19
C PHE A 86 -10.46 -6.85 -17.36
N ILE A 87 -10.13 -8.06 -17.82
CA ILE A 87 -8.73 -8.45 -18.08
C ILE A 87 -8.14 -7.64 -19.25
N ARG A 88 -8.89 -7.51 -20.36
CA ARG A 88 -8.44 -6.78 -21.56
C ARG A 88 -8.12 -5.32 -21.27
N GLN A 89 -8.95 -4.67 -20.45
CA GLN A 89 -8.87 -3.24 -20.16
C GLN A 89 -8.25 -2.93 -18.80
N PHE A 90 -7.79 -3.93 -18.05
CA PHE A 90 -7.40 -3.80 -16.63
C PHE A 90 -6.56 -2.55 -16.31
N PHE A 91 -5.57 -2.24 -17.16
CA PHE A 91 -4.69 -1.08 -16.93
C PHE A 91 -5.35 0.28 -17.15
N TRP A 92 -6.42 0.35 -17.93
CA TRP A 92 -7.18 1.56 -18.24
C TRP A 92 -8.37 1.79 -17.30
N LEU A 93 -8.81 0.75 -16.57
CA LEU A 93 -9.93 0.87 -15.64
C LEU A 93 -9.57 1.77 -14.46
N SER A 94 -10.59 2.43 -13.90
CA SER A 94 -10.39 3.42 -12.85
C SER A 94 -11.59 3.50 -11.91
N LEU A 95 -11.31 3.76 -10.64
CA LEU A 95 -12.26 4.35 -9.71
C LEU A 95 -11.87 5.82 -9.51
N GLN A 96 -12.70 6.73 -10.01
CA GLN A 96 -12.45 8.18 -10.01
C GLN A 96 -12.93 8.86 -8.71
N PRO A 97 -12.26 9.93 -8.26
CA PRO A 97 -12.77 10.76 -7.17
C PRO A 97 -14.09 11.45 -7.54
N PRO A 98 -14.84 11.97 -6.55
CA PRO A 98 -16.02 12.80 -6.80
C PRO A 98 -15.72 13.99 -7.73
N ALA A 99 -16.70 14.37 -8.54
CA ALA A 99 -16.61 15.54 -9.40
C ALA A 99 -16.47 16.86 -8.58
N PRO A 100 -15.88 17.94 -9.15
CA PRO A 100 -15.64 19.19 -8.42
C PRO A 100 -16.90 19.82 -7.80
N GLU A 101 -18.08 19.61 -8.39
CA GLU A 101 -19.37 20.12 -7.89
C GLU A 101 -19.73 19.59 -6.49
N TYR A 102 -19.18 18.44 -6.10
CA TYR A 102 -19.36 17.86 -4.77
C TYR A 102 -18.42 18.46 -3.71
N GLY A 103 -17.42 19.24 -4.11
CA GLY A 103 -16.44 19.84 -3.19
C GLY A 103 -15.86 18.82 -2.21
N LEU A 104 -16.03 19.08 -0.90
CA LEU A 104 -15.60 18.18 0.19
C LEU A 104 -16.74 17.37 0.82
N GLN A 105 -17.88 17.21 0.13
CA GLN A 105 -18.97 16.37 0.62
C GLN A 105 -18.48 14.95 0.92
N ILE A 106 -18.80 14.44 2.12
CA ILE A 106 -18.36 13.12 2.59
C ILE A 106 -19.27 12.00 2.07
N PHE A 107 -20.51 12.34 1.70
CA PHE A 107 -21.52 11.40 1.20
C PHE A 107 -22.10 11.84 -0.17
N PRO A 108 -21.29 11.94 -1.24
CA PRO A 108 -21.82 12.04 -2.60
C PRO A 108 -22.49 10.72 -3.01
N PRO A 109 -23.30 10.70 -4.08
CA PRO A 109 -23.86 9.45 -4.61
C PRO A 109 -22.77 8.41 -4.85
N LEU A 110 -23.07 7.13 -4.56
CA LEU A 110 -22.07 6.06 -4.63
C LEU A 110 -21.39 5.95 -6.00
N GLN A 111 -22.19 6.07 -7.07
CA GLN A 111 -21.72 6.03 -8.46
C GLN A 111 -20.95 7.28 -8.90
N GLU A 112 -21.04 8.37 -8.13
CA GLU A 112 -20.44 9.67 -8.44
C GLU A 112 -19.30 10.02 -7.48
N GLY A 113 -18.50 9.01 -7.14
CA GLY A 113 -17.30 9.15 -6.29
C GLY A 113 -17.48 8.74 -4.83
N GLY A 114 -18.69 8.36 -4.39
CA GLY A 114 -18.90 7.82 -3.04
C GLY A 114 -18.09 6.54 -2.79
N TRP A 115 -17.98 5.66 -3.79
CA TRP A 115 -17.11 4.48 -3.69
C TRP A 115 -15.63 4.84 -3.55
N TRP A 116 -15.17 5.91 -4.19
CA TRP A 116 -13.79 6.36 -4.08
C TRP A 116 -13.47 6.84 -2.65
N LEU A 117 -14.39 7.59 -2.03
CA LEU A 117 -14.23 8.03 -0.64
C LEU A 117 -14.18 6.85 0.33
N MET A 118 -15.03 5.84 0.14
CA MET A 118 -15.01 4.63 0.96
C MET A 118 -13.69 3.86 0.78
N ALA A 119 -13.24 3.66 -0.47
CA ALA A 119 -11.97 3.02 -0.76
C ALA A 119 -10.79 3.78 -0.11
N GLY A 120 -10.77 5.12 -0.25
CA GLY A 120 -9.77 5.98 0.38
C GLY A 120 -9.76 5.89 1.90
N PHE A 121 -10.93 5.86 2.55
CA PHE A 121 -11.07 5.69 3.99
C PHE A 121 -10.51 4.33 4.47
N PHE A 122 -10.94 3.24 3.85
CA PHE A 122 -10.50 1.89 4.23
C PHE A 122 -9.01 1.68 3.94
N LEU A 123 -8.50 2.22 2.84
CA LEU A 123 -7.08 2.16 2.51
C LEU A 123 -6.23 2.96 3.50
N THR A 124 -6.63 4.20 3.81
CA THR A 124 -5.93 5.04 4.80
C THR A 124 -5.90 4.35 6.17
N THR A 125 -7.05 3.81 6.59
CA THR A 125 -7.17 3.06 7.85
C THR A 125 -6.25 1.84 7.86
N SER A 126 -6.22 1.07 6.78
CA SER A 126 -5.32 -0.08 6.61
C SER A 126 -3.85 0.31 6.80
N ILE A 127 -3.42 1.38 6.14
CA ILE A 127 -2.04 1.88 6.18
C ILE A 127 -1.65 2.35 7.59
N LEU A 128 -2.52 3.12 8.26
CA LEU A 128 -2.25 3.62 9.63
C LEU A 128 -2.23 2.48 10.66
N LEU A 129 -3.11 1.49 10.52
CA LEU A 129 -3.07 0.28 11.35
C LEU A 129 -1.80 -0.53 11.10
N TRP A 130 -1.34 -0.61 9.85
CA TRP A 130 -0.07 -1.26 9.51
C TRP A 130 1.12 -0.51 10.10
N TRP A 131 1.10 0.82 10.08
CA TRP A 131 2.10 1.64 10.76
C TRP A 131 2.17 1.33 12.24
N ALA A 132 1.02 1.33 12.93
CA ALA A 132 0.94 0.99 14.34
C ALA A 132 1.42 -0.45 14.61
N ARG A 133 1.17 -1.38 13.69
CA ARG A 133 1.72 -2.74 13.72
C ARG A 133 3.24 -2.73 13.68
N THR A 134 3.88 -2.01 12.75
CA THR A 134 5.36 -1.91 12.69
C THR A 134 5.94 -1.40 14.01
N TYR A 135 5.31 -0.36 14.58
CA TYR A 135 5.74 0.24 15.83
C TYR A 135 5.67 -0.76 16.98
N ARG A 136 4.52 -1.42 17.15
CA ARG A 136 4.34 -2.42 18.23
C ARG A 136 5.25 -3.64 18.06
N ARG A 137 5.60 -4.04 16.84
CA ARG A 137 6.53 -5.16 16.62
C ARG A 137 7.96 -4.81 17.03
N ALA A 138 8.42 -3.59 16.75
CA ALA A 138 9.71 -3.10 17.23
C ALA A 138 9.74 -3.05 18.76
N ARG A 139 8.72 -2.47 19.40
CA ARG A 139 8.63 -2.35 20.87
C ARG A 139 8.60 -3.71 21.57
N ALA A 140 7.86 -4.67 21.04
CA ALA A 140 7.77 -6.02 21.60
C ALA A 140 9.10 -6.80 21.57
N LEU A 141 10.07 -6.35 20.77
CA LEU A 141 11.41 -6.94 20.67
C LEU A 141 12.48 -6.06 21.36
N GLY A 142 12.08 -4.98 22.05
CA GLY A 142 13.02 -4.04 22.66
C GLY A 142 13.84 -3.21 21.67
N LEU A 143 13.40 -3.11 20.40
CA LEU A 143 14.10 -2.41 19.33
C LEU A 143 13.74 -0.91 19.27
N GLY A 144 14.58 -0.13 18.61
CA GLY A 144 14.25 1.25 18.18
C GLY A 144 13.19 1.27 17.07
N THR A 145 12.46 2.38 16.94
CA THR A 145 11.28 2.51 16.04
C THR A 145 11.60 3.16 14.70
N HIS A 146 12.85 3.06 14.23
CA HIS A 146 13.33 3.69 13.00
C HIS A 146 12.49 3.31 11.77
N VAL A 147 12.12 2.03 11.63
CA VAL A 147 11.28 1.55 10.52
C VAL A 147 9.91 2.24 10.51
N SER A 148 9.30 2.42 11.68
CA SER A 148 8.00 3.10 11.79
C SER A 148 8.10 4.58 11.43
N TRP A 149 9.18 5.25 11.81
CA TRP A 149 9.39 6.66 11.45
C TRP A 149 9.73 6.85 9.97
N ALA A 150 10.54 5.96 9.39
CA ALA A 150 10.75 5.92 7.95
C ALA A 150 9.42 5.70 7.20
N PHE A 151 8.60 4.76 7.68
CA PHE A 151 7.29 4.51 7.08
C PHE A 151 6.33 5.70 7.23
N ALA A 152 6.37 6.43 8.36
CA ALA A 152 5.59 7.65 8.54
C ALA A 152 5.91 8.72 7.47
N SER A 153 7.16 8.81 7.01
CA SER A 153 7.54 9.70 5.91
C SER A 153 6.88 9.32 4.58
N ALA A 154 6.70 8.03 4.30
CA ALA A 154 5.98 7.58 3.11
C ALA A 154 4.47 7.84 3.23
N ILE A 155 3.91 7.63 4.43
CA ILE A 155 2.51 7.93 4.76
C ILE A 155 2.23 9.42 4.59
N TRP A 156 3.18 10.28 4.93
CA TRP A 156 3.06 11.72 4.72
C TRP A 156 2.77 12.06 3.25
N LEU A 157 3.57 11.58 2.31
CA LEU A 157 3.33 11.83 0.88
C LEU A 157 1.96 11.29 0.43
N TYR A 158 1.62 10.06 0.84
CA TYR A 158 0.32 9.46 0.57
C TYR A 158 -0.86 10.35 1.05
N LEU A 159 -0.79 10.83 2.28
CA LEU A 159 -1.81 11.72 2.85
C LEU A 159 -1.84 13.07 2.17
N VAL A 160 -0.68 13.63 1.78
CA VAL A 160 -0.62 14.89 1.04
C VAL A 160 -1.40 14.78 -0.28
N LEU A 161 -1.17 13.72 -1.05
CA LEU A 161 -1.77 13.53 -2.37
C LEU A 161 -3.28 13.25 -2.31
N GLY A 162 -3.72 12.39 -1.39
CA GLY A 162 -5.09 11.88 -1.37
C GLY A 162 -6.03 12.54 -0.36
N PHE A 163 -5.50 13.34 0.58
CA PHE A 163 -6.30 13.85 1.70
C PHE A 163 -6.01 15.33 2.02
N ILE A 164 -4.77 15.68 2.39
CA ILE A 164 -4.40 17.01 2.88
C ILE A 164 -4.51 18.07 1.78
N ARG A 165 -3.90 17.84 0.60
CA ARG A 165 -4.00 18.78 -0.53
C ARG A 165 -5.45 18.91 -1.02
N PRO A 166 -6.21 17.83 -1.28
CA PRO A 166 -7.63 17.94 -1.65
C PRO A 166 -8.45 18.80 -0.68
N ILE A 167 -8.24 18.65 0.63
CA ILE A 167 -8.89 19.49 1.65
C ILE A 167 -8.51 20.97 1.50
N PHE A 168 -7.22 21.27 1.32
CA PHE A 168 -6.77 22.66 1.12
C PHE A 168 -7.23 23.28 -0.19
N MET A 169 -7.45 22.45 -1.22
CA MET A 169 -8.00 22.89 -2.51
C MET A 169 -9.54 22.96 -2.49
N GLY A 170 -10.20 22.50 -1.42
CA GLY A 170 -11.65 22.55 -1.27
C GLY A 170 -12.43 21.53 -2.11
N SER A 171 -11.77 20.50 -2.66
CA SER A 171 -12.44 19.49 -3.49
C SER A 171 -11.74 18.13 -3.47
N TRP A 172 -12.51 17.04 -3.35
CA TRP A 172 -12.00 15.68 -3.51
C TRP A 172 -11.56 15.36 -4.95
N SER A 173 -12.04 16.11 -5.95
CA SER A 173 -11.65 15.94 -7.37
C SER A 173 -10.16 16.15 -7.61
N GLU A 174 -9.48 16.81 -6.69
CA GLU A 174 -8.04 17.08 -6.72
C GLU A 174 -7.17 15.88 -6.30
N ALA A 175 -7.80 14.83 -5.76
CA ALA A 175 -7.12 13.62 -5.32
C ALA A 175 -6.80 12.66 -6.48
N VAL A 176 -5.94 11.68 -6.20
CA VAL A 176 -5.50 10.69 -7.19
C VAL A 176 -6.59 9.63 -7.42
N PRO A 177 -6.90 9.26 -8.68
CA PRO A 177 -7.81 8.15 -8.96
C PRO A 177 -7.14 6.79 -8.70
N PHE A 178 -7.92 5.77 -8.36
CA PHE A 178 -7.42 4.40 -8.27
C PHE A 178 -7.47 3.72 -9.64
N GLY A 179 -6.32 3.59 -10.31
CA GLY A 179 -6.18 2.92 -11.61
C GLY A 179 -4.75 2.98 -12.12
N ILE A 180 -4.33 2.01 -12.94
CA ILE A 180 -2.92 1.88 -13.36
C ILE A 180 -2.50 3.02 -14.31
N PHE A 181 -3.08 3.15 -15.50
CA PHE A 181 -2.82 4.33 -16.33
C PHE A 181 -3.49 5.61 -15.82
N PRO A 182 -4.70 5.58 -15.25
CA PRO A 182 -5.35 6.77 -14.70
C PRO A 182 -4.52 7.55 -13.66
N HIS A 183 -3.78 6.88 -12.76
CA HIS A 183 -2.92 7.62 -11.80
C HIS A 183 -1.65 8.18 -12.46
N LEU A 184 -1.16 7.59 -13.55
CA LEU A 184 -0.07 8.15 -14.35
C LEU A 184 -0.53 9.40 -15.10
N ASP A 185 -1.72 9.34 -15.70
CA ASP A 185 -2.34 10.49 -16.37
C ASP A 185 -2.57 11.64 -15.39
N TRP A 186 -3.06 11.34 -14.18
CA TRP A 186 -3.15 12.30 -13.09
C TRP A 186 -1.80 12.93 -12.76
N THR A 187 -0.74 12.13 -12.66
CA THR A 187 0.61 12.62 -12.32
C THR A 187 1.17 13.54 -13.41
N ASN A 188 1.00 13.18 -14.68
CA ASN A 188 1.39 14.02 -15.81
C ASN A 188 0.59 15.33 -15.81
N ASN A 189 -0.73 15.24 -15.68
CA ASN A 189 -1.62 16.39 -15.65
C ASN A 189 -1.31 17.32 -14.47
N PHE A 190 -0.97 16.77 -13.30
CA PHE A 190 -0.55 17.55 -12.14
C PHE A 190 0.66 18.44 -12.44
N SER A 191 1.63 17.92 -13.19
CA SER A 191 2.79 18.72 -13.61
C SER A 191 2.39 19.81 -14.61
N ILE A 192 1.54 19.49 -15.57
CA ILE A 192 1.07 20.45 -16.59
C ILE A 192 0.28 21.59 -15.92
N THR A 193 -0.64 21.27 -15.02
CA THR A 193 -1.52 22.26 -14.37
C THR A 193 -0.78 23.20 -13.43
N HIS A 194 0.35 22.77 -12.86
CA HIS A 194 1.18 23.59 -11.97
C HIS A 194 2.40 24.20 -12.66
N GLY A 195 2.42 24.27 -14.00
CA GLY A 195 3.46 24.98 -14.74
C GLY A 195 4.82 24.28 -14.73
N ASN A 196 4.83 22.95 -14.84
CA ASN A 196 6.00 22.06 -14.86
C ASN A 196 6.72 21.89 -13.51
N LEU A 197 6.54 20.70 -12.91
CA LEU A 197 7.17 20.34 -11.62
C LEU A 197 8.69 20.30 -11.62
N PHE A 198 9.36 20.29 -12.78
CA PHE A 198 10.82 20.41 -12.80
C PHE A 198 11.31 21.72 -12.17
N TYR A 199 10.48 22.76 -12.09
CA TYR A 199 10.81 24.02 -11.43
C TYR A 199 10.41 24.09 -9.95
N ASN A 200 9.79 23.04 -9.41
CA ASN A 200 9.51 22.97 -7.98
C ASN A 200 10.77 22.52 -7.21
N PRO A 201 11.34 23.34 -6.31
CA PRO A 201 12.57 23.01 -5.60
C PRO A 201 12.44 21.76 -4.71
N PHE A 202 11.26 21.51 -4.13
CA PHE A 202 11.04 20.30 -3.33
C PHE A 202 10.92 19.04 -4.20
N HIS A 203 10.45 19.17 -5.43
CA HIS A 203 10.49 18.07 -6.40
C HIS A 203 11.93 17.76 -6.82
N MET A 204 12.76 18.78 -7.07
CA MET A 204 14.20 18.59 -7.33
C MET A 204 14.89 17.87 -6.16
N LEU A 205 14.63 18.28 -4.92
CA LEU A 205 15.17 17.63 -3.71
C LEU A 205 14.68 16.20 -3.54
N SER A 206 13.47 15.87 -3.98
CA SER A 206 12.95 14.51 -3.92
C SER A 206 13.58 13.57 -4.95
N ILE A 207 14.19 14.11 -6.01
CA ILE A 207 14.91 13.33 -7.03
C ILE A 207 16.36 13.08 -6.62
N ALA A 208 16.99 14.04 -5.93
CA ALA A 208 18.39 13.99 -5.50
C ALA A 208 18.65 12.90 -4.44
#